data_AF-A0A0Q5Q445-F1
#
_entry.id   AF-A0A0Q5Q445-F1
#
_cell.length_a   1.000
_cell.length_b   1.000
_cell.length_c   1.000
_cell.angle_alpha   90.00
_cell.angle_beta   90.00
_cell.angle_gamma   90.00
#
_symmetry.space_group_name_H-M   'P 1'
#
loop_
_entity.id
_entity.type
_entity.pdbx_description
1 polymer ?
#
loop_
_entity_poly.entity_id
_entity_poly.type
_entity_poly.pdbx_seq_one_letter_code
_entity_poly.pdbx_strand_id
1 'polypeptide(L)'
;MGALFYEPDQSPESSDEMINLDTLATQTEEFLQGDSEEVIPQLLSLNGSSAGARPKALIGVDTERKDISYGANVLSDSYEPWIVKFPNSVDGKDAGAIEYIYALMAL
;
A
#
# COMPACT_ATOMS: atom_id res chain seq x y z
N MET A 1 -6.68 -23.46 -0.19
CA MET A 1 -5.47 -22.67 -0.49
C MET A 1 -4.54 -23.55 -1.32
N GLY A 2 -4.11 -23.08 -2.49
CA GLY A 2 -3.31 -23.83 -3.45
C GLY A 2 -3.75 -23.51 -4.89
N ALA A 3 -2.79 -23.54 -5.82
CA ALA A 3 -2.89 -23.26 -7.28
C ALA A 3 -2.45 -21.86 -7.78
N LEU A 4 -1.93 -20.98 -6.91
CA LEU A 4 -1.28 -19.75 -7.39
C LEU A 4 0.22 -20.00 -7.52
N PHE A 5 0.72 -19.95 -8.75
CA PHE A 5 2.13 -19.89 -9.08
C PHE A 5 2.47 -18.42 -9.33
N TYR A 6 3.47 -17.91 -8.62
CA TYR A 6 3.98 -16.56 -8.82
C TYR A 6 5.25 -16.66 -9.64
N GLU A 7 5.29 -15.96 -10.76
CA GLU A 7 6.50 -15.77 -11.55
C GLU A 7 7.04 -14.35 -11.33
N PRO A 8 8.36 -14.13 -11.39
CA PRO A 8 8.94 -12.80 -11.27
C PRO A 8 8.39 -11.90 -12.37
N ASP A 9 7.96 -10.69 -12.00
CA ASP A 9 7.53 -9.69 -12.97
C ASP A 9 8.74 -9.30 -13.85
N GLN A 10 8.60 -9.48 -15.16
CA GLN A 10 9.59 -9.12 -16.19
C GLN A 10 9.18 -7.85 -16.95
N SER A 11 8.12 -7.17 -16.49
CA SER A 11 7.70 -5.88 -17.04
C SER A 11 8.82 -4.85 -16.86
N PRO A 12 9.00 -3.91 -17.79
CA PRO A 12 9.96 -2.82 -17.62
C PRO A 12 9.71 -2.11 -16.29
N GLU A 13 10.79 -1.74 -15.58
CA GLU A 13 10.66 -1.03 -14.31
C GLU A 13 9.73 0.16 -14.46
N SER A 14 8.67 0.18 -13.66
CA SER A 14 7.81 1.34 -13.52
C SER A 14 8.66 2.53 -13.10
N SER A 15 8.44 3.68 -13.74
CA SER A 15 9.14 4.93 -13.46
C SER A 15 9.24 5.21 -11.96
N ASP A 16 10.36 5.83 -11.54
CA ASP A 16 10.54 6.48 -10.22
C ASP A 16 9.57 7.67 -10.07
N GLU A 17 8.27 7.43 -10.21
CA GLU A 17 7.25 8.42 -9.95
C GLU A 17 7.03 8.53 -8.46
N MET A 18 7.19 9.72 -7.91
CA MET A 18 6.97 9.98 -6.49
C MET A 18 5.55 9.56 -6.10
N ILE A 19 5.43 8.60 -5.18
CA ILE A 19 4.12 8.20 -4.64
C ILE A 19 3.60 9.27 -3.71
N ASN A 20 2.35 9.68 -3.94
CA ASN A 20 1.57 10.44 -2.98
C ASN A 20 0.59 9.51 -2.26
N LEU A 21 0.77 9.34 -0.95
CA LEU A 21 -0.07 8.49 -0.11
C LEU A 21 -1.52 9.02 0.03
N ASP A 22 -1.74 10.32 -0.07
CA ASP A 22 -3.08 10.91 -0.02
C ASP A 22 -3.88 10.56 -1.30
N THR A 23 -3.19 10.58 -2.44
CA THR A 23 -3.78 10.14 -3.71
C THR A 23 -4.16 8.67 -3.65
N LEU A 24 -3.26 7.81 -3.14
CA LEU A 24 -3.54 6.38 -2.95
C LEU A 24 -4.71 6.16 -1.98
N ALA A 25 -4.79 6.92 -0.89
CA ALA A 25 -5.89 6.82 0.07
C ALA A 25 -7.25 7.14 -0.60
N THR A 26 -7.29 8.17 -1.43
CA THR A 26 -8.50 8.58 -2.16
C THR A 26 -8.92 7.52 -3.18
N GLN A 27 -7.99 7.05 -4.00
CA GLN A 27 -8.23 5.99 -4.98
C GLN A 27 -8.72 4.69 -4.32
N THR A 28 -8.16 4.37 -3.15
CA THR A 28 -8.57 3.22 -2.35
C THR A 28 -10.03 3.35 -1.88
N GLU A 29 -10.41 4.53 -1.42
CA GLU A 29 -11.78 4.80 -0.97
C GLU A 29 -12.78 4.70 -2.12
N GLU A 30 -12.47 5.31 -3.27
CA GLU A 30 -13.28 5.22 -4.50
C GLU A 30 -13.46 3.77 -4.97
N PHE A 31 -12.37 3.00 -4.96
CA PHE A 31 -12.40 1.57 -5.30
C PHE A 31 -13.32 0.78 -4.36
N LEU A 32 -13.23 1.02 -3.04
CA LEU A 32 -14.07 0.35 -2.05
C LEU A 32 -15.55 0.73 -2.13
N GLN A 33 -15.87 1.92 -2.65
CA GLN A 33 -17.25 2.37 -2.90
C GLN A 33 -17.86 1.74 -4.16
N GLY A 34 -17.09 1.00 -4.95
CA GLY A 34 -17.56 0.27 -6.13
C GLY A 34 -17.63 1.12 -7.41
N ASP A 35 -17.01 2.30 -7.42
CA ASP A 35 -17.14 3.30 -8.48
C ASP A 35 -16.10 3.19 -9.61
N SER A 36 -15.21 2.19 -9.60
CA SER A 36 -14.27 2.03 -10.73
C SER A 36 -13.96 0.57 -11.10
N GLU A 37 -14.31 0.20 -12.34
CA GLU A 37 -13.79 -0.99 -13.03
C GLU A 37 -12.30 -0.84 -13.44
N GLU A 38 -11.69 0.34 -13.27
CA GLU A 38 -10.42 0.68 -13.93
C GLU A 38 -9.21 1.07 -13.04
N VAL A 39 -9.30 1.13 -11.71
CA VAL A 39 -8.16 1.67 -10.92
C VAL A 39 -7.72 0.73 -9.81
N ILE A 40 -6.94 -0.30 -10.15
CA ILE A 40 -5.84 -0.79 -9.30
C ILE A 40 -4.62 -1.26 -10.16
N PRO A 41 -3.92 -0.42 -10.94
CA PRO A 41 -2.55 -0.77 -11.37
C PRO A 41 -1.54 -0.52 -10.26
N GLN A 42 -1.67 0.61 -9.55
CA GLN A 42 -0.72 1.08 -8.54
C GLN A 42 -0.80 0.30 -7.22
N LEU A 43 -2.00 -0.05 -6.74
CA LEU A 43 -2.14 -0.90 -5.55
C LEU A 43 -1.73 -2.37 -5.81
N LEU A 44 -1.92 -2.88 -7.03
CA LEU A 44 -1.45 -4.21 -7.44
C LEU A 44 0.08 -4.23 -7.59
N SER A 45 0.68 -3.17 -8.16
CA SER A 45 2.15 -3.03 -8.20
C SER A 45 2.77 -2.85 -6.81
N LEU A 46 2.00 -2.40 -5.82
CA LEU A 46 2.37 -2.31 -4.40
C LEU A 46 2.17 -3.62 -3.62
N ASN A 47 1.96 -4.76 -4.29
CA ASN A 47 1.62 -6.05 -3.68
C ASN A 47 0.38 -6.00 -2.76
N GLY A 48 -0.56 -5.11 -3.06
CA GLY A 48 -1.81 -4.97 -2.31
C GLY A 48 -2.70 -6.21 -2.43
N SER A 49 -3.27 -6.64 -1.30
CA SER A 49 -4.25 -7.74 -1.27
C SER A 49 -5.66 -7.17 -1.20
N SER A 50 -6.49 -7.45 -2.22
CA SER A 50 -7.88 -7.00 -2.35
C SER A 50 -8.93 -7.98 -1.78
N ALA A 51 -8.51 -8.98 -1.00
CA ALA A 51 -9.40 -10.01 -0.46
C ALA A 51 -10.33 -9.45 0.64
N GLY A 52 -11.34 -8.66 0.29
CA GLY A 52 -12.39 -8.14 1.19
C GLY A 52 -11.89 -7.42 2.45
N ALA A 53 -10.61 -7.07 2.49
CA ALA A 53 -9.87 -6.68 3.68
C ALA A 53 -9.31 -5.28 3.51
N ARG A 54 -8.99 -4.64 4.64
CA ARG A 54 -8.36 -3.32 4.71
C ARG A 54 -7.23 -3.19 3.66
N PRO A 55 -7.33 -2.24 2.70
CA PRO A 55 -6.33 -2.08 1.66
C PRO A 55 -4.97 -1.73 2.26
N LYS A 56 -3.92 -2.25 1.62
CA LYS A 56 -2.55 -2.15 2.11
C LYS A 56 -1.57 -2.03 0.95
N ALA A 57 -0.47 -1.33 1.18
CA ALA A 57 0.63 -1.18 0.24
C ALA A 57 1.96 -1.48 0.95
N LEU A 58 2.86 -2.16 0.26
CA LEU A 58 4.26 -2.28 0.67
C LEU A 58 5.07 -1.20 -0.03
N ILE A 59 5.75 -0.37 0.76
CA ILE A 59 6.62 0.72 0.27
C ILE A 59 8.00 0.62 0.92
N GLY A 60 9.00 1.20 0.28
CA GLY A 60 10.26 1.55 0.93
C GLY A 60 10.18 2.96 1.48
N VAL A 61 10.63 3.18 2.71
CA VAL A 61 10.74 4.51 3.32
C VAL A 61 12.21 4.76 3.63
N ASP A 62 12.74 5.91 3.21
CA ASP A 62 14.12 6.25 3.51
C ASP A 62 14.34 6.44 5.02
N THR A 63 15.61 6.38 5.43
CA THR A 63 15.97 6.53 6.86
C THR A 63 15.49 7.86 7.49
N GLU A 64 15.36 8.94 6.70
CA GLU A 64 14.88 10.24 7.19
C GLU A 64 13.34 10.38 7.14
N ARG A 65 12.62 9.39 6.58
CA ARG A 65 11.16 9.40 6.35
C ARG A 65 10.67 10.58 5.52
N LYS A 66 11.44 11.00 4.53
CA LYS A 66 11.13 12.07 3.57
C LYS A 66 10.77 11.55 2.20
N ASP A 67 11.33 10.40 1.81
CA ASP A 67 11.18 9.81 0.49
C ASP A 67 10.60 8.41 0.57
N ILE A 68 9.74 8.10 -0.39
CA ILE A 68 9.04 6.82 -0.50
C ILE A 68 9.37 6.19 -1.86
N SER A 69 9.79 4.93 -1.83
CA SER A 69 10.00 4.08 -3.01
C SER A 69 8.99 2.94 -3.04
N TYR A 70 8.80 2.33 -4.21
CA TYR A 70 7.86 1.23 -4.40
C TYR A 70 8.26 0.32 -5.56
N GLY A 71 7.54 -0.81 -5.70
CA GLY A 71 7.81 -1.80 -6.74
C GLY A 71 9.01 -2.69 -6.40
N ALA A 72 9.60 -3.31 -7.43
CA ALA A 72 10.74 -4.22 -7.27
C ALA A 72 12.01 -3.53 -6.74
N ASN A 73 12.06 -2.20 -6.76
CA ASN A 73 13.22 -1.38 -6.40
C ASN A 73 13.30 -0.99 -4.92
N VAL A 74 12.44 -1.55 -4.06
CA VAL A 74 12.44 -1.34 -2.59
C VAL A 74 13.73 -1.88 -1.92
N LEU A 75 14.62 -2.54 -2.68
CA LEU A 75 15.75 -3.33 -2.17
C LEU A 75 17.09 -2.58 -2.07
N SER A 76 17.15 -1.26 -2.21
CA SER A 76 18.39 -0.55 -1.88
C SER A 76 18.54 -0.43 -0.35
N ASP A 77 19.76 -0.61 0.17
CA ASP A 77 20.08 -0.59 1.62
C ASP A 77 19.66 0.71 2.34
N SER A 78 19.31 1.75 1.58
CA SER A 78 18.89 3.06 2.09
C SER A 78 17.40 3.16 2.45
N TYR A 79 16.59 2.15 2.11
CA TYR A 79 15.15 2.13 2.34
C TYR A 79 14.73 0.98 3.25
N GLU A 80 13.92 1.30 4.26
CA GLU A 80 13.27 0.31 5.12
C GLU A 80 11.92 -0.11 4.51
N PRO A 81 11.54 -1.39 4.57
CA PRO A 81 10.24 -1.84 4.10
C PRO A 81 9.13 -1.50 5.11
N TRP A 82 8.08 -0.82 4.65
CA TRP A 82 6.93 -0.40 5.45
C TRP A 82 5.62 -0.88 4.82
N ILE A 83 4.67 -1.26 5.68
CA ILE A 83 3.30 -1.56 5.27
C ILE A 83 2.43 -0.37 5.63
N VAL A 84 1.86 0.29 4.62
CA VAL A 84 0.84 1.32 4.79
C VAL A 84 -0.54 0.67 4.72
N LYS A 85 -1.39 0.97 5.71
CA LYS A 85 -2.77 0.50 5.77
C LYS A 85 -3.70 1.68 5.52
N PHE A 86 -4.57 1.56 4.54
CA PHE A 86 -5.58 2.56 4.22
C PHE A 86 -6.91 2.21 4.90
N PRO A 87 -7.80 3.18 5.18
CA PRO A 87 -9.13 2.89 5.71
C PRO A 87 -9.93 1.94 4.81
N ASN A 88 -10.77 1.10 5.41
CA ASN A 88 -11.78 0.32 4.70
C ASN A 88 -13.14 1.05 4.68
N SER A 89 -14.15 0.46 4.03
CA SER A 89 -15.48 1.06 3.88
C SER A 89 -16.28 1.23 5.19
N VAL A 90 -15.85 0.60 6.29
CA VAL A 90 -16.50 0.70 7.61
C VAL A 90 -15.65 1.48 8.63
N ASP A 91 -14.46 1.91 8.24
CA ASP A 91 -13.55 2.66 9.09
C ASP A 91 -13.99 4.13 9.20
N GLY A 92 -13.86 4.68 10.41
CA GLY A 92 -13.96 6.12 10.61
C GLY A 92 -12.68 6.85 10.19
N LYS A 93 -12.74 8.17 10.04
CA LYS A 93 -11.58 9.03 9.73
C LYS A 93 -10.42 8.84 10.70
N ASP A 94 -10.71 8.49 11.96
CA ASP A 94 -9.72 8.32 13.01
C ASP A 94 -9.15 6.90 13.10
N ALA A 95 -9.48 5.99 12.17
CA ALA A 95 -9.07 4.58 12.24
C ALA A 95 -7.55 4.39 12.37
N GLY A 96 -6.75 5.19 11.67
CA GLY A 96 -5.29 5.16 11.78
C GLY A 96 -4.79 5.61 13.16
N ALA A 97 -5.38 6.68 13.71
CA ALA A 97 -5.04 7.16 15.05
C ALA A 97 -5.44 6.13 16.13
N ILE A 98 -6.61 5.52 16.01
CA ILE A 98 -7.07 4.46 16.91
C ILE A 98 -6.13 3.26 16.86
N GLU A 99 -5.75 2.79 15.66
CA GLU A 99 -4.80 1.69 15.48
C GLU A 99 -3.44 2.00 16.11
N TYR A 100 -2.94 3.22 15.94
CA TYR A 100 -1.69 3.66 16.55
C TYR A 100 -1.75 3.64 18.07
N ILE A 101 -2.83 4.14 18.68
CA ILE A 101 -2.99 4.12 20.14
C ILE A 101 -3.02 2.66 20.65
N TYR A 102 -3.75 1.76 19.99
CA TYR A 102 -3.74 0.34 20.37
C TYR A 102 -2.35 -0.29 20.26
N ALA A 103 -1.57 0.07 19.25
CA ALA A 103 -0.20 -0.41 19.10
C ALA A 103 0.71 0.06 20.26
N LEU A 104 0.54 1.31 20.72
CA LEU A 104 1.25 1.82 21.90
C LEU A 104 0.84 1.13 23.20
N MET A 105 -0.43 0.74 23.34
CA MET A 105 -0.91 0.01 24.52
C MET A 105 -0.43 -1.45 24.59
N ALA A 106 -0.04 -2.03 23.46
CA ALA A 106 0.44 -3.40 23.39
C ALA A 106 1.93 -3.55 23.78
N LEU A 107 2.63 -2.43 23.97
CA LEU A 107 4.01 -2.36 24.45
C LEU A 107 4.05 -2.31 25.99
#